data_AF-A0A354WRH3-F1
#
_entry.id   AF-A0A354WRH3-F1
#
_cell.length_a   1.000
_cell.length_b   1.000
_cell.length_c   1.000
_cell.angle_alpha   90.00
_cell.angle_beta   90.00
_cell.angle_gamma   90.00
#
_symmetry.space_group_name_H-M   'P 1'
#
loop_
_entity.id
_entity.type
_entity.pdbx_description
1 polymer ?
#
loop_
_entity_poly.entity_id
_entity_poly.type
_entity_poly.pdbx_seq_one_letter_code
_entity_poly.pdbx_strand_id
1 'polypeptide(L)'
;MYTDRFKPRRSVEKRYAAAIQRIMQGLRRRLLGATSPFQMLEIIRGFARSPTMDKASREAAEAMATSLFHDGARTWREAAMRGSKGRTIYLLLQKELARRNEISTIVDRNSKLIKSMPDRIAQKVSQDMANGEFSGKRPEELVEQVLARWPQLTRAHAKLIARTETSKASTALTRARAESAGFSWYVWKTSEDARVRGSHRHMDGVLVSWSDPPSPEALIHMKNYGQYHAGDFPNCRCYPAPLIDYEDVSWPHKVYHNGRIQMMTLAKFKKLNEGGGL
;
A
#
# COMPACT_ATOMS: atom_id res chain seq x y z
N MET A 1 20.18 6.07 18.69
CA MET A 1 18.72 5.82 18.73
C MET A 1 18.20 5.75 17.29
N TYR A 2 17.50 4.68 16.92
CA TYR A 2 16.97 4.45 15.58
C TYR A 2 16.16 5.66 15.11
N THR A 3 16.69 6.39 14.11
CA THR A 3 15.97 7.50 13.49
C THR A 3 14.99 6.88 12.49
N ASP A 4 13.75 7.36 12.45
CA ASP A 4 12.65 6.78 11.69
C ASP A 4 12.76 7.00 10.16
N ARG A 5 13.90 6.59 9.57
CA ARG A 5 14.36 6.91 8.21
C ARG A 5 13.48 6.29 7.13
N PHE A 6 12.92 5.12 7.42
CA PHE A 6 12.09 4.34 6.51
C PHE A 6 10.60 4.71 6.57
N LYS A 7 10.20 5.68 7.41
CA LYS A 7 8.81 6.13 7.49
C LYS A 7 8.34 6.69 6.15
N PRO A 8 7.32 6.09 5.50
CA PRO A 8 6.85 6.58 4.21
C PRO A 8 6.24 7.99 4.32
N ARG A 9 6.52 8.82 3.31
CA ARG A 9 5.94 10.17 3.20
C ARG A 9 4.46 10.08 2.85
N ARG A 10 3.61 10.73 3.68
CA ARG A 10 2.15 10.79 3.44
C ARG A 10 1.76 11.62 2.20
N SER A 11 2.66 12.42 1.66
CA SER A 11 2.40 13.23 0.47
C SER A 11 2.12 12.35 -0.76
N VAL A 12 2.79 11.20 -0.89
CA VAL A 12 2.56 10.25 -1.99
C VAL A 12 1.16 9.65 -1.92
N GLU A 13 0.74 9.13 -0.75
CA GLU A 13 -0.63 8.64 -0.49
C GLU A 13 -1.67 9.71 -0.86
N LYS A 14 -1.48 10.95 -0.40
CA LYS A 14 -2.42 12.07 -0.65
C LYS A 14 -2.52 12.43 -2.13
N ARG A 15 -1.39 12.54 -2.84
CA ARG A 15 -1.37 12.84 -4.28
C ARG A 15 -2.00 11.71 -5.09
N TYR A 16 -1.75 10.47 -4.73
CA TYR A 16 -2.33 9.32 -5.40
C TYR A 16 -3.85 9.27 -5.20
N ALA A 17 -4.34 9.47 -3.97
CA ALA A 17 -5.77 9.59 -3.70
C ALA A 17 -6.44 10.73 -4.49
N ALA A 18 -5.76 11.89 -4.60
CA ALA A 18 -6.24 13.02 -5.37
C ALA A 18 -6.28 12.72 -6.89
N ALA A 19 -5.28 12.00 -7.41
CA ALA A 19 -5.26 11.56 -8.80
C ALA A 19 -6.45 10.65 -9.12
N ILE A 20 -6.69 9.63 -8.29
CA ILE A 20 -7.85 8.73 -8.42
C ILE A 20 -9.18 9.51 -8.37
N GLN A 21 -9.29 10.47 -7.45
CA GLN A 21 -10.48 11.33 -7.37
C GLN A 21 -10.67 12.18 -8.62
N ARG A 22 -9.61 12.75 -9.20
CA ARG A 22 -9.71 13.51 -10.46
C ARG A 22 -10.20 12.65 -11.62
N ILE A 23 -9.75 11.41 -11.72
CA ILE A 23 -10.24 10.45 -12.72
C ILE A 23 -11.76 10.24 -12.54
N MET A 24 -12.22 10.01 -11.31
CA MET A 24 -13.66 9.87 -11.02
C MET A 24 -14.46 11.15 -11.25
N GLN A 25 -13.89 12.33 -11.05
CA GLN A 25 -14.56 13.58 -11.41
C GLN A 25 -14.71 13.73 -12.94
N GLY A 26 -13.81 13.12 -13.72
CA GLY A 26 -13.99 12.95 -15.15
C GLY A 26 -15.24 12.12 -15.48
N LEU A 27 -15.42 10.98 -14.82
CA LEU A 27 -16.63 10.16 -14.96
C LEU A 27 -17.88 10.92 -14.50
N ARG A 28 -17.86 11.55 -13.32
CA ARG A 28 -19.00 12.33 -12.80
C ARG A 28 -19.52 13.36 -13.81
N ARG A 29 -18.61 14.10 -14.46
CA ARG A 29 -18.96 15.10 -15.48
C ARG A 29 -19.71 14.49 -16.66
N ARG A 30 -19.35 13.27 -17.09
CA ARG A 30 -20.04 12.55 -18.17
C ARG A 30 -21.45 12.11 -17.74
N LEU A 31 -21.64 11.79 -16.45
CA LEU A 31 -22.94 11.37 -15.91
C LEU A 31 -23.95 12.51 -15.78
N LEU A 32 -23.53 13.78 -15.84
CA LEU A 32 -24.44 14.94 -15.81
C LEU A 32 -25.41 14.97 -17.00
N GLY A 33 -25.05 14.34 -18.12
CA GLY A 33 -25.92 14.23 -19.29
C GLY A 33 -26.80 12.98 -19.32
N ALA A 34 -26.80 12.16 -18.26
CA ALA A 34 -27.62 10.95 -18.20
C ALA A 34 -29.08 11.32 -17.88
N THR A 35 -30.02 10.85 -18.69
CA THR A 35 -31.47 11.03 -18.49
C THR A 35 -32.14 9.82 -17.85
N SER A 36 -31.43 8.69 -17.75
CA SER A 36 -31.96 7.47 -17.14
C SER A 36 -30.87 6.63 -16.47
N PRO A 37 -31.22 5.76 -15.53
CA PRO A 37 -30.29 4.78 -14.95
C PRO A 37 -29.63 3.86 -15.97
N PHE A 38 -30.35 3.48 -17.03
CA PHE A 38 -29.79 2.65 -18.11
C PHE A 38 -28.69 3.40 -18.86
N GLN A 39 -28.94 4.65 -19.26
CA GLN A 39 -27.93 5.49 -19.89
C GLN A 39 -26.74 5.73 -18.95
N MET A 40 -27.00 5.91 -17.65
CA MET A 40 -25.95 6.03 -16.65
C MET A 40 -25.04 4.80 -16.62
N LEU A 41 -25.60 3.59 -16.59
CA LEU A 41 -24.83 2.35 -16.62
C LEU A 41 -23.98 2.23 -17.89
N GLU A 42 -24.53 2.61 -19.04
CA GLU A 42 -23.79 2.62 -20.31
C GLU A 42 -22.62 3.63 -20.29
N ILE A 43 -22.82 4.83 -19.75
CA ILE A 43 -21.74 5.81 -19.56
C ILE A 43 -20.65 5.28 -18.63
N ILE A 44 -21.03 4.64 -17.52
CA ILE A 44 -20.07 4.08 -16.56
C ILE A 44 -19.24 2.97 -17.20
N ARG A 45 -19.90 2.01 -17.87
CA ARG A 45 -19.23 0.89 -18.56
C ARG A 45 -18.36 1.36 -19.72
N GLY A 46 -18.85 2.30 -20.51
CA GLY A 46 -18.10 2.92 -21.60
C GLY A 46 -16.87 3.67 -21.10
N PHE A 47 -16.98 4.39 -19.99
CA PHE A 47 -15.83 5.03 -19.33
C PHE A 47 -14.82 4.00 -18.82
N ALA A 48 -15.28 2.94 -18.15
CA ALA A 48 -14.44 1.88 -17.59
C ALA A 48 -13.55 1.22 -18.66
N ARG A 49 -14.07 1.06 -19.88
CA ARG A 49 -13.38 0.46 -21.04
C ARG A 49 -12.66 1.48 -21.94
N SER A 50 -12.68 2.76 -21.57
CA SER A 50 -12.15 3.81 -22.45
C SER A 50 -10.61 3.88 -22.42
N PRO A 51 -9.96 4.17 -23.56
CA PRO A 51 -8.51 4.42 -23.60
C PRO A 51 -8.07 5.57 -22.68
N THR A 52 -8.95 6.57 -22.48
CA THR A 52 -8.72 7.67 -21.53
C THR A 52 -8.61 7.15 -20.09
N MET A 53 -9.48 6.21 -19.68
CA MET A 53 -9.44 5.62 -18.34
C MET A 53 -8.19 4.77 -18.15
N ASP A 54 -7.82 3.96 -19.15
CA ASP A 54 -6.60 3.16 -19.12
C ASP A 54 -5.36 4.06 -18.95
N LYS A 55 -5.23 5.08 -19.80
CA LYS A 55 -4.12 6.03 -19.75
C LYS A 55 -4.05 6.75 -18.40
N ALA A 56 -5.15 7.34 -17.94
CA ALA A 56 -5.15 8.10 -16.69
C ALA A 56 -4.88 7.23 -15.46
N SER A 57 -5.38 5.98 -15.45
CA SER A 57 -5.11 5.02 -14.37
C SER A 57 -3.64 4.62 -14.35
N ARG A 58 -3.04 4.39 -15.52
CA ARG A 58 -1.63 4.05 -15.65
C ARG A 58 -0.74 5.22 -15.22
N GLU A 59 -1.00 6.43 -15.69
CA GLU A 59 -0.26 7.65 -15.30
C GLU A 59 -0.32 7.90 -13.78
N ALA A 60 -1.49 7.73 -13.17
CA ALA A 60 -1.63 7.88 -11.72
C ALA A 60 -0.81 6.84 -10.94
N ALA A 61 -0.79 5.60 -11.41
CA ALA A 61 -0.01 4.51 -10.81
C ALA A 61 1.50 4.71 -11.02
N GLU A 62 1.92 5.13 -12.21
CA GLU A 62 3.32 5.43 -12.55
C GLU A 62 3.87 6.58 -11.72
N ALA A 63 3.10 7.66 -11.56
CA ALA A 63 3.51 8.79 -10.72
C ALA A 63 3.68 8.39 -9.24
N MET A 64 2.79 7.52 -8.73
CA MET A 64 2.90 6.97 -7.38
C MET A 64 4.13 6.08 -7.22
N ALA A 65 4.30 5.09 -8.10
CA ALA A 65 5.42 4.15 -8.05
C ALA A 65 6.78 4.85 -8.20
N THR A 66 6.89 5.79 -9.14
CA THR A 66 8.09 6.59 -9.36
C THR A 66 8.43 7.46 -8.15
N SER A 67 7.43 8.09 -7.52
CA SER A 67 7.64 8.85 -6.29
C SER A 67 8.19 7.98 -5.16
N LEU A 68 7.60 6.80 -4.94
CA LEU A 68 8.07 5.86 -3.91
C LEU A 68 9.46 5.32 -4.21
N PHE A 69 9.76 5.06 -5.49
CA PHE A 69 11.07 4.63 -5.92
C PHE A 69 12.14 5.66 -5.57
N HIS A 70 11.93 6.94 -5.91
CA HIS A 70 12.88 8.01 -5.60
C HIS A 70 12.97 8.33 -4.10
N ASP A 71 11.83 8.40 -3.40
CA ASP A 71 11.81 8.65 -1.95
C ASP A 71 12.55 7.53 -1.21
N GLY A 72 12.32 6.27 -1.60
CA GLY A 72 13.01 5.12 -1.04
C GLY A 72 14.52 5.16 -1.32
N ALA A 73 14.94 5.42 -2.56
CA ALA A 73 16.38 5.52 -2.89
C ALA A 73 17.10 6.60 -2.04
N ARG A 74 16.41 7.71 -1.72
CA ARG A 74 16.93 8.75 -0.83
C ARG A 74 17.09 8.23 0.61
N THR A 75 16.07 7.55 1.15
CA THR A 75 16.14 6.91 2.47
C THR A 75 17.28 5.89 2.55
N TRP A 76 17.45 5.06 1.53
CA TRP A 76 18.52 4.06 1.49
C TRP A 76 19.92 4.70 1.44
N ARG A 77 20.08 5.82 0.71
CA ARG A 77 21.32 6.62 0.75
C ARG A 77 21.59 7.20 2.14
N GLU A 78 20.57 7.73 2.80
CA GLU A 78 20.69 8.25 4.17
C GLU A 78 21.09 7.16 5.16
N ALA A 79 20.57 5.94 5.00
CA ALA A 79 20.95 4.80 5.82
C ALA A 79 22.39 4.31 5.53
N ALA A 80 22.80 4.30 4.26
CA ALA A 80 24.14 3.91 3.82
C ALA A 80 25.25 4.79 4.41
N MET A 81 24.99 6.09 4.65
CA MET A 81 25.99 7.00 5.23
C MET A 81 26.36 6.70 6.68
N ARG A 82 25.54 5.94 7.41
CA ARG A 82 25.73 5.67 8.85
C ARG A 82 26.08 4.22 9.16
N GLY A 83 25.92 3.32 8.20
CA GLY A 83 26.15 1.88 8.39
C GLY A 83 27.47 1.41 7.77
N SER A 84 27.96 0.29 8.27
CA SER A 84 29.16 -0.39 7.76
C SER A 84 29.06 -0.87 6.30
N LYS A 85 27.83 -1.04 5.77
CA LYS A 85 27.54 -1.51 4.40
C LYS A 85 27.28 -0.40 3.36
N GLY A 86 27.73 0.83 3.62
CA GLY A 86 27.42 1.99 2.77
C GLY A 86 27.79 1.85 1.29
N ARG A 87 28.98 1.32 0.98
CA ARG A 87 29.45 1.07 -0.40
C ARG A 87 28.57 0.05 -1.13
N THR A 88 28.16 -1.02 -0.45
CA THR A 88 27.29 -2.06 -1.02
C THR A 88 25.94 -1.48 -1.41
N ILE A 89 25.30 -0.74 -0.49
CA ILE A 89 24.01 -0.09 -0.76
C ILE A 89 24.13 0.91 -1.92
N TYR A 90 25.21 1.69 -1.97
CA TYR A 90 25.45 2.65 -3.06
C TYR A 90 25.52 1.95 -4.44
N LEU A 91 26.33 0.89 -4.56
CA LEU A 91 26.48 0.13 -5.80
C LEU A 91 25.16 -0.53 -6.23
N LEU A 92 24.35 -0.98 -5.27
CA LEU A 92 23.05 -1.59 -5.57
C LEU A 92 22.04 -0.56 -6.05
N LEU A 93 21.98 0.62 -5.45
CA LEU A 93 21.10 1.70 -5.91
C LEU A 93 21.49 2.17 -7.33
N GLN A 94 22.78 2.18 -7.67
CA GLN A 94 23.22 2.45 -9.04
C GLN A 94 22.72 1.39 -10.03
N LYS A 95 22.77 0.10 -9.65
CA LYS A 95 22.27 -1.02 -10.48
C LYS A 95 20.75 -1.08 -10.54
N GLU A 96 20.04 -0.66 -9.49
CA GLU A 96 18.58 -0.65 -9.40
C GLU A 96 17.96 0.25 -10.47
N LEU A 97 18.60 1.36 -10.82
CA LEU A 97 18.15 2.26 -11.88
C LEU A 97 18.01 1.57 -13.25
N ALA A 98 18.71 0.44 -13.46
CA ALA A 98 18.63 -0.36 -14.68
C ALA A 98 17.53 -1.45 -14.64
N ARG A 99 16.94 -1.74 -13.48
CA ARG A 99 15.91 -2.81 -13.31
C ARG A 99 14.56 -2.19 -12.97
N ARG A 100 13.62 -2.19 -13.92
CA ARG A 100 12.28 -1.57 -13.81
C ARG A 100 11.13 -2.55 -13.58
N ASN A 101 11.41 -3.82 -13.32
CA ASN A 101 10.39 -4.88 -13.32
C ASN A 101 9.37 -4.70 -12.19
N GLU A 102 9.82 -4.37 -10.97
CA GLU A 102 8.97 -4.16 -9.80
C GLU A 102 8.04 -2.95 -9.98
N ILE A 103 8.56 -1.87 -10.60
CA ILE A 103 7.77 -0.68 -10.91
C ILE A 103 6.64 -1.06 -11.89
N SER A 104 6.94 -1.83 -12.95
CA SER A 104 5.91 -2.25 -13.90
C SER A 104 4.81 -3.06 -13.21
N THR A 105 5.17 -4.03 -12.36
CA THR A 105 4.18 -4.82 -11.62
C THR A 105 3.32 -3.95 -10.70
N ILE A 106 3.91 -2.99 -9.99
CA ILE A 106 3.17 -2.03 -9.15
C ILE A 106 2.20 -1.23 -10.00
N VAL A 107 2.66 -0.70 -11.14
CA VAL A 107 1.87 0.11 -12.07
C VAL A 107 0.69 -0.69 -12.62
N ASP A 108 0.95 -1.91 -13.12
CA ASP A 108 -0.07 -2.74 -13.74
C ASP A 108 -1.16 -3.13 -12.73
N ARG A 109 -0.77 -3.56 -11.52
CA ARG A 109 -1.72 -3.87 -10.44
C ARG A 109 -2.56 -2.67 -10.06
N ASN A 110 -1.92 -1.52 -9.85
CA ASN A 110 -2.59 -0.31 -9.41
C ASN A 110 -3.53 0.25 -10.48
N SER A 111 -3.13 0.21 -11.75
CA SER A 111 -3.99 0.61 -12.85
C SER A 111 -5.29 -0.21 -12.86
N LYS A 112 -5.22 -1.53 -12.65
CA LYS A 112 -6.40 -2.41 -12.56
C LYS A 112 -7.31 -2.06 -11.38
N LEU A 113 -6.76 -1.73 -10.22
CA LEU A 113 -7.53 -1.32 -9.04
C LEU A 113 -8.25 0.02 -9.22
N ILE A 114 -7.63 0.99 -9.91
CA ILE A 114 -8.29 2.24 -10.25
C ILE A 114 -9.46 1.96 -11.22
N LYS A 115 -9.22 1.07 -12.20
CA LYS A 115 -10.22 0.65 -13.19
C LYS A 115 -11.39 -0.15 -12.61
N SER A 116 -11.24 -0.77 -11.45
CA SER A 116 -12.39 -1.41 -10.78
C SER A 116 -13.34 -0.41 -10.10
N MET A 117 -12.97 0.88 -9.98
CA MET A 117 -13.85 1.85 -9.32
C MET A 117 -15.16 2.12 -10.09
N PRO A 118 -15.14 2.38 -11.42
CA PRO A 118 -16.37 2.45 -12.21
C PRO A 118 -17.25 1.22 -12.08
N ASP A 119 -16.68 0.01 -12.12
CA ASP A 119 -17.45 -1.24 -12.01
C ASP A 119 -18.18 -1.34 -10.68
N ARG A 120 -17.52 -0.97 -9.58
CA ARG A 120 -18.14 -0.91 -8.25
C ARG A 120 -19.30 0.08 -8.21
N ILE A 121 -19.18 1.23 -8.88
CA ILE A 121 -20.25 2.22 -8.97
C ILE A 121 -21.42 1.64 -9.79
N ALA A 122 -21.14 1.02 -10.94
CA ALA A 122 -22.16 0.36 -11.76
C ALA A 122 -22.93 -0.70 -10.97
N GLN A 123 -22.22 -1.56 -10.23
CA GLN A 123 -22.83 -2.57 -9.36
C GLN A 123 -23.75 -1.94 -8.31
N LYS A 124 -23.30 -0.85 -7.66
CA LYS A 124 -24.12 -0.16 -6.65
C LYS A 124 -25.37 0.45 -7.28
N VAL A 125 -25.24 1.09 -8.45
CA VAL A 125 -26.39 1.63 -9.19
C VAL A 125 -27.36 0.51 -9.56
N SER A 126 -26.89 -0.60 -10.14
CA SER A 126 -27.73 -1.75 -10.48
C SER A 126 -28.42 -2.37 -9.26
N GLN A 127 -27.75 -2.42 -8.11
CA GLN A 127 -28.34 -2.95 -6.89
C GLN A 127 -29.42 -2.04 -6.32
N ASP A 128 -29.21 -0.73 -6.32
CA ASP A 128 -30.24 0.24 -5.92
C ASP A 128 -31.47 0.14 -6.84
N MET A 129 -31.27 -0.19 -8.13
CA MET A 129 -32.36 -0.48 -9.08
C MET A 129 -33.14 -1.73 -8.71
N ALA A 130 -32.44 -2.83 -8.41
CA ALA A 130 -33.07 -4.11 -8.09
C ALA A 130 -33.85 -4.05 -6.77
N ASN A 131 -33.40 -3.25 -5.80
CA ASN A 131 -34.00 -3.17 -4.46
C ASN A 131 -35.30 -2.36 -4.40
N GLY A 132 -35.80 -1.85 -5.52
CA GLY A 132 -37.05 -1.07 -5.53
C GLY A 132 -36.93 0.30 -4.85
N GLU A 133 -35.71 0.74 -4.51
CA GLU A 133 -35.39 2.09 -4.01
C GLU A 133 -35.81 3.20 -5.00
N PHE A 134 -36.16 2.75 -6.22
CA PHE A 134 -36.56 3.51 -7.40
C PHE A 134 -38.02 3.26 -7.84
N SER A 135 -38.79 2.44 -7.11
CA SER A 135 -40.20 2.23 -7.43
C SER A 135 -40.97 3.55 -7.29
N GLY A 136 -41.65 3.97 -8.37
CA GLY A 136 -42.47 5.19 -8.41
C GLY A 136 -41.70 6.51 -8.63
N LYS A 137 -40.36 6.50 -8.76
CA LYS A 137 -39.56 7.71 -9.00
C LYS A 137 -39.32 7.95 -10.50
N ARG A 138 -39.18 9.22 -10.88
CA ARG A 138 -38.82 9.59 -12.26
C ARG A 138 -37.36 9.22 -12.55
N PRO A 139 -37.01 8.74 -13.76
CA PRO A 139 -35.64 8.35 -14.11
C PRO A 139 -34.58 9.43 -13.82
N GLU A 140 -34.94 10.70 -13.95
CA GLU A 140 -34.07 11.85 -13.70
C GLU A 140 -33.75 12.01 -12.20
N GLU A 141 -34.73 11.81 -11.32
CA GLU A 141 -34.54 11.88 -9.86
C GLU A 141 -33.57 10.79 -9.37
N LEU A 142 -33.49 9.67 -10.08
CA LEU A 142 -32.57 8.58 -9.78
C LEU A 142 -31.13 8.95 -10.13
N VAL A 143 -30.96 9.61 -11.28
CA VAL A 143 -29.67 10.13 -11.71
C VAL A 143 -29.15 11.14 -10.69
N GLU A 144 -30.01 12.06 -10.25
CA GLU A 144 -29.68 13.05 -9.22
C GLU A 144 -29.26 12.41 -7.89
N GLN A 145 -29.97 11.37 -7.43
CA GLN A 145 -29.63 10.65 -6.20
C GLN A 145 -28.26 9.96 -6.27
N VAL A 146 -27.88 9.38 -7.41
CA VAL A 146 -26.55 8.81 -7.59
C VAL A 146 -25.47 9.91 -7.59
N LEU A 147 -25.73 11.02 -8.29
CA LEU A 147 -24.81 12.16 -8.35
C LEU A 147 -24.63 12.86 -7.00
N ALA A 148 -25.68 12.94 -6.19
CA ALA A 148 -25.64 13.47 -4.83
C ALA A 148 -24.79 12.60 -3.90
N ARG A 149 -24.85 11.27 -4.06
CA ARG A 149 -24.04 10.30 -3.30
C ARG A 149 -22.62 10.11 -3.86
N TRP A 150 -22.27 10.78 -4.96
CA TRP A 150 -20.99 10.59 -5.65
C TRP A 150 -19.75 10.78 -4.76
N PRO A 151 -19.66 11.83 -3.91
CA PRO A 151 -18.52 11.99 -3.02
C PRO A 151 -18.35 10.79 -2.08
N GLN A 152 -19.44 10.23 -1.57
CA GLN A 152 -19.43 9.09 -0.65
C GLN A 152 -19.02 7.80 -1.39
N LEU A 153 -19.53 7.59 -2.60
CA LEU A 153 -19.24 6.42 -3.44
C LEU A 153 -17.76 6.33 -3.84
N THR A 154 -17.11 7.48 -4.07
CA THR A 154 -15.76 7.51 -4.66
C THR A 154 -14.65 7.87 -3.66
N ARG A 155 -14.89 8.80 -2.73
CA ARG A 155 -13.83 9.35 -1.87
C ARG A 155 -13.30 8.33 -0.88
N ALA A 156 -14.18 7.54 -0.27
CA ALA A 156 -13.79 6.51 0.69
C ALA A 156 -12.96 5.41 0.02
N HIS A 157 -13.40 4.96 -1.16
CA HIS A 157 -12.72 3.90 -1.90
C HIS A 157 -11.38 4.38 -2.49
N ALA A 158 -11.33 5.59 -3.05
CA ALA A 158 -10.07 6.19 -3.52
C ALA A 158 -9.03 6.30 -2.39
N LYS A 159 -9.46 6.69 -1.16
CA LYS A 159 -8.58 6.70 0.02
C LYS A 159 -8.13 5.30 0.42
N LEU A 160 -9.02 4.31 0.35
CA LEU A 160 -8.70 2.92 0.67
C LEU A 160 -7.65 2.35 -0.28
N ILE A 161 -7.85 2.52 -1.59
CA ILE A 161 -6.90 2.12 -2.63
C ILE A 161 -5.58 2.85 -2.39
N ALA A 162 -5.61 4.19 -2.30
CA ALA A 162 -4.39 4.96 -2.18
C ALA A 162 -3.57 4.57 -0.95
N ARG A 163 -4.19 4.38 0.21
CA ARG A 163 -3.48 3.98 1.43
C ARG A 163 -2.91 2.57 1.33
N THR A 164 -3.75 1.61 0.95
CA THR A 164 -3.36 0.20 0.90
C THR A 164 -2.24 -0.01 -0.11
N GLU A 165 -2.40 0.57 -1.29
CA GLU A 165 -1.48 0.30 -2.39
C GLU A 165 -0.19 1.10 -2.30
N THR A 166 -0.22 2.32 -1.75
CA THR A 166 1.02 3.06 -1.45
C THR A 166 1.84 2.30 -0.40
N SER A 167 1.19 1.76 0.64
CA SER A 167 1.87 1.00 1.70
C SER A 167 2.48 -0.29 1.16
N LYS A 168 1.70 -1.09 0.41
CA LYS A 168 2.18 -2.32 -0.25
C LYS A 168 3.32 -2.06 -1.24
N ALA A 169 3.20 -1.03 -2.08
CA ALA A 169 4.25 -0.67 -3.03
C ALA A 169 5.53 -0.25 -2.31
N SER A 170 5.42 0.53 -1.23
CA SER A 170 6.57 0.90 -0.40
C SER A 170 7.25 -0.31 0.22
N THR A 171 6.47 -1.25 0.79
CA THR A 171 6.99 -2.50 1.37
C THR A 171 7.68 -3.36 0.32
N ALA A 172 7.08 -3.54 -0.86
CA ALA A 172 7.65 -4.31 -1.95
C ALA A 172 8.99 -3.73 -2.44
N LEU A 173 9.06 -2.41 -2.67
CA LEU A 173 10.30 -1.74 -3.08
C LEU A 173 11.38 -1.79 -1.99
N THR A 174 11.01 -1.65 -0.71
CA THR A 174 11.95 -1.80 0.41
C THR A 174 12.48 -3.22 0.51
N ARG A 175 11.61 -4.22 0.37
CA ARG A 175 11.98 -5.64 0.37
C ARG A 175 12.96 -5.97 -0.76
N ALA A 176 12.63 -5.57 -2.00
CA ALA A 176 13.48 -5.82 -3.16
C ALA A 176 14.90 -5.25 -2.97
N ARG A 177 15.01 -4.04 -2.40
CA ARG A 177 16.30 -3.43 -2.05
C ARG A 177 17.01 -4.16 -0.92
N ALA A 178 16.28 -4.56 0.12
CA ALA A 178 16.82 -5.30 1.25
C ALA A 178 17.42 -6.62 0.79
N GLU A 179 16.64 -7.45 0.09
CA GLU A 179 17.09 -8.74 -0.45
C GLU A 179 18.29 -8.56 -1.40
N SER A 180 18.25 -7.55 -2.28
CA SER A 180 19.38 -7.25 -3.19
C SER A 180 20.67 -6.87 -2.45
N ALA A 181 20.55 -6.30 -1.25
CA ALA A 181 21.66 -5.93 -0.39
C ALA A 181 22.03 -7.00 0.65
N GLY A 182 21.36 -8.15 0.60
CA GLY A 182 21.54 -9.24 1.55
C GLY A 182 20.91 -9.00 2.91
N PHE A 183 20.03 -7.99 3.04
CA PHE A 183 19.29 -7.71 4.26
C PHE A 183 18.09 -8.63 4.43
N SER A 184 18.18 -9.52 5.43
CA SER A 184 17.18 -10.57 5.67
C SER A 184 16.12 -10.16 6.70
N TRP A 185 16.41 -9.13 7.50
CA TRP A 185 15.56 -8.73 8.63
C TRP A 185 15.12 -7.27 8.55
N TYR A 186 13.96 -6.99 9.14
CA TYR A 186 13.48 -5.64 9.35
C TYR A 186 12.78 -5.51 10.69
N VAL A 187 12.77 -4.30 11.25
CA VAL A 187 11.94 -3.93 12.38
C VAL A 187 10.55 -3.55 11.87
N TRP A 188 9.52 -4.21 12.38
CA TRP A 188 8.14 -3.84 12.10
C TRP A 188 7.82 -2.51 12.78
N LYS A 189 7.54 -1.47 12.01
CA LYS A 189 7.14 -0.17 12.52
C LYS A 189 5.70 0.16 12.16
N THR A 190 5.01 0.80 13.08
CA THR A 190 3.63 1.27 12.91
C THR A 190 3.61 2.76 12.60
N SER A 191 2.45 3.29 12.21
CA SER A 191 2.28 4.74 12.08
C SER A 191 2.13 5.45 13.44
N GLU A 192 2.16 4.69 14.54
CA GLU A 192 2.09 5.16 15.95
C GLU A 192 0.86 6.02 16.29
N ASP A 193 -0.16 6.07 15.42
CA ASP A 193 -1.39 6.82 15.66
C ASP A 193 -2.52 5.98 16.27
N ALA A 194 -3.55 6.66 16.77
CA ALA A 194 -4.68 6.03 17.46
C ALA A 194 -5.43 4.98 16.63
N ARG A 195 -5.30 4.99 15.28
CA ARG A 195 -5.98 4.03 14.39
C ARG A 195 -5.20 2.74 14.17
N VAL A 196 -4.00 2.61 14.74
CA VAL A 196 -3.23 1.36 14.69
C VAL A 196 -3.99 0.28 15.45
N ARG A 197 -4.27 -0.84 14.77
CA ARG A 197 -4.98 -2.00 15.33
C ARG A 197 -4.16 -2.65 16.45
N GLY A 198 -4.82 -3.32 17.40
CA GLY A 198 -4.16 -4.00 18.51
C GLY A 198 -3.08 -5.00 18.06
N SER A 199 -3.39 -5.85 17.08
CA SER A 199 -2.46 -6.81 16.47
C SER A 199 -1.21 -6.13 15.88
N HIS A 200 -1.39 -5.03 15.16
CA HIS A 200 -0.30 -4.27 14.57
C HIS A 200 0.53 -3.52 15.62
N ARG A 201 -0.10 -3.04 16.70
CA ARG A 201 0.58 -2.39 17.83
C ARG A 201 1.44 -3.37 18.60
N HIS A 202 0.97 -4.62 18.73
CA HIS A 202 1.73 -5.72 19.32
C HIS A 202 3.03 -6.03 18.54
N MET A 203 3.00 -5.78 17.22
CA MET A 203 4.16 -5.95 16.34
C MET A 203 5.13 -4.76 16.33
N ASP A 204 4.81 -3.60 16.93
CA ASP A 204 5.71 -2.44 16.87
C ASP A 204 7.06 -2.74 17.55
N GLY A 205 8.15 -2.53 16.81
CA GLY A 205 9.50 -2.81 17.29
C GLY A 205 9.88 -4.28 17.28
N VAL A 206 9.09 -5.16 16.66
CA VAL A 206 9.46 -6.59 16.54
C VAL A 206 10.34 -6.77 15.30
N LEU A 207 11.48 -7.45 15.45
CA LEU A 207 12.30 -7.92 14.33
C LEU A 207 11.62 -9.09 13.63
N VAL A 208 11.51 -8.99 12.32
CA VAL A 208 10.83 -9.96 11.46
C VAL A 208 11.73 -10.29 10.27
N SER A 209 11.81 -11.57 9.92
CA SER A 209 12.52 -12.03 8.72
C SER A 209 11.65 -11.82 7.48
N TRP A 210 12.26 -11.45 6.35
CA TRP A 210 11.57 -11.45 5.05
C TRP A 210 11.10 -12.84 4.61
N SER A 211 11.71 -13.91 5.12
CA SER A 211 11.34 -15.30 4.82
C SER A 211 10.31 -15.91 5.77
N ASP A 212 10.09 -15.31 6.95
CA ASP A 212 9.17 -15.81 7.99
C ASP A 212 8.23 -14.67 8.45
N PRO A 213 7.24 -14.28 7.61
CA PRO A 213 6.27 -13.27 7.99
C PRO A 213 5.29 -13.77 9.06
N PRO A 214 4.94 -12.94 10.06
CA PRO A 214 3.97 -13.28 11.08
C PRO A 214 2.53 -13.20 10.55
N SER A 215 1.61 -13.80 11.31
CA SER A 215 0.21 -13.40 11.35
C SER A 215 -0.02 -12.58 12.63
N PRO A 216 -0.06 -11.23 12.55
CA PRO A 216 -0.22 -10.36 13.71
C PRO A 216 -1.47 -10.67 14.53
N GLU A 217 -2.59 -11.01 13.88
CA GLU A 217 -3.83 -11.36 14.59
C GLU A 217 -3.74 -12.69 15.31
N ALA A 218 -3.10 -13.70 14.72
CA ALA A 218 -2.95 -15.01 15.36
C ALA A 218 -2.08 -14.93 16.62
N LEU A 219 -1.05 -14.07 16.62
CA LEU A 219 -0.17 -13.83 17.77
C LEU A 219 -0.89 -13.30 19.02
N ILE A 220 -2.07 -12.70 18.84
CA ILE A 220 -2.90 -12.20 19.94
C ILE A 220 -4.28 -12.88 19.99
N HIS A 221 -4.37 -14.11 19.45
CA HIS A 221 -5.57 -14.95 19.49
C HIS A 221 -6.82 -14.33 18.83
N MET A 222 -6.63 -13.49 17.81
CA MET A 222 -7.70 -12.94 16.98
C MET A 222 -7.89 -13.77 15.71
N LYS A 223 -8.97 -13.48 14.96
CA LYS A 223 -9.23 -14.07 13.64
C LYS A 223 -8.00 -13.91 12.74
N ASN A 224 -7.43 -15.04 12.32
CA ASN A 224 -6.26 -15.09 11.45
C ASN A 224 -6.60 -14.64 10.02
N TYR A 225 -5.86 -13.67 9.48
CA TYR A 225 -6.00 -13.17 8.11
C TYR A 225 -4.84 -13.60 7.18
N GLY A 226 -4.03 -14.55 7.62
CA GLY A 226 -2.84 -15.01 6.91
C GLY A 226 -1.56 -14.30 7.35
N GLN A 227 -0.43 -14.72 6.79
CA GLN A 227 0.87 -14.14 7.05
C GLN A 227 1.15 -12.98 6.10
N TYR A 228 1.69 -11.87 6.61
CA TYR A 228 1.98 -10.70 5.79
C TYR A 228 3.05 -9.80 6.44
N HIS A 229 3.72 -8.97 5.63
CA HIS A 229 4.72 -8.03 6.13
C HIS A 229 4.10 -6.69 6.58
N ALA A 230 4.90 -5.90 7.28
CA ALA A 230 4.50 -4.55 7.67
C ALA A 230 4.08 -3.76 6.43
N GLY A 231 2.85 -3.23 6.45
CA GLY A 231 2.31 -2.41 5.35
C GLY A 231 1.51 -3.17 4.30
N ASP A 232 1.43 -4.50 4.37
CA ASP A 232 0.67 -5.30 3.40
C ASP A 232 -0.81 -5.43 3.74
N PHE A 233 -1.20 -5.22 5.00
CA PHE A 233 -2.60 -5.34 5.40
C PHE A 233 -3.47 -4.19 4.85
N PRO A 234 -4.74 -4.43 4.47
CA PRO A 234 -5.63 -3.38 4.01
C PRO A 234 -5.75 -2.18 4.96
N ASN A 235 -5.77 -0.98 4.37
CA ASN A 235 -5.90 0.29 5.10
C ASN A 235 -4.82 0.50 6.17
N CYS A 236 -3.66 -0.17 6.05
CA CYS A 236 -2.53 -0.07 6.97
C CYS A 236 -1.53 1.01 6.56
N ARG A 237 -0.73 1.48 7.52
CA ARG A 237 0.42 2.38 7.33
C ARG A 237 1.65 1.92 8.12
N CYS A 238 1.67 0.65 8.53
CA CYS A 238 2.89 0.02 9.01
C CYS A 238 3.91 -0.03 7.86
N TYR A 239 5.19 -0.08 8.21
CA TYR A 239 6.26 -0.17 7.24
C TYR A 239 7.42 -1.00 7.79
N PRO A 240 8.14 -1.69 6.90
CA PRO A 240 9.36 -2.37 7.26
C PRO A 240 10.50 -1.36 7.37
N ALA A 241 11.27 -1.47 8.44
CA ALA A 241 12.45 -0.67 8.69
C ALA A 241 13.66 -1.63 8.66
N PRO A 242 14.33 -1.82 7.50
CA PRO A 242 15.41 -2.79 7.35
C PRO A 242 16.47 -2.67 8.43
N LEU A 243 16.91 -3.80 8.98
CA LEU A 243 17.99 -3.86 9.95
C LEU A 243 19.32 -3.85 9.17
N ILE A 244 19.98 -2.69 9.11
CA ILE A 244 21.19 -2.53 8.31
C ILE A 244 22.45 -2.82 9.12
N ASP A 245 22.42 -2.47 10.40
CA ASP A 245 23.45 -2.77 11.38
C ASP A 245 22.82 -3.34 12.66
N TYR A 246 23.56 -4.16 13.41
CA TYR A 246 23.09 -4.66 14.70
C TYR A 246 22.89 -3.53 15.72
N GLU A 247 23.56 -2.40 15.53
CA GLU A 247 23.42 -1.19 16.35
C GLU A 247 22.18 -0.35 16.03
N ASP A 248 21.44 -0.67 14.96
CA ASP A 248 20.18 0.01 14.64
C ASP A 248 19.10 -0.23 15.71
N VAL A 249 19.25 -1.28 16.53
CA VAL A 249 18.34 -1.60 17.64
C VAL A 249 19.10 -1.86 18.94
N SER A 250 18.43 -1.66 20.07
CA SER A 250 18.96 -2.05 21.38
C SER A 250 18.68 -3.52 21.66
N TRP A 251 19.66 -4.21 22.26
CA TRP A 251 19.60 -5.61 22.66
C TRP A 251 19.49 -5.74 24.19
N PRO A 252 18.74 -6.72 24.73
CA PRO A 252 17.96 -7.73 24.01
C PRO A 252 16.76 -7.13 23.29
N HIS A 253 16.35 -7.75 22.17
CA HIS A 253 15.30 -7.24 21.30
C HIS A 253 14.17 -8.26 21.08
N LYS A 254 12.96 -7.79 20.75
CA LYS A 254 11.84 -8.67 20.38
C LYS A 254 12.06 -9.21 18.97
N VAL A 255 12.06 -10.52 18.82
CA VAL A 255 12.23 -11.21 17.53
C VAL A 255 11.07 -12.16 17.31
N TYR A 256 10.39 -12.03 16.17
CA TYR A 256 9.46 -13.03 15.69
C TYR A 256 10.24 -14.18 15.06
N HIS A 257 10.00 -15.40 15.52
CA HIS A 257 10.61 -16.60 14.95
C HIS A 257 9.76 -17.82 15.29
N ASN A 258 9.45 -18.65 14.28
CA ASN A 258 8.69 -19.89 14.42
C ASN A 258 7.35 -19.69 15.14
N GLY A 259 6.55 -18.71 14.69
CA GLY A 259 5.19 -18.51 15.18
C GLY A 259 5.07 -17.77 16.52
N ARG A 260 6.18 -17.32 17.14
CA ARG A 260 6.14 -16.60 18.42
C ARG A 260 7.10 -15.41 18.46
N ILE A 261 6.77 -14.42 19.28
CA ILE A 261 7.67 -13.31 19.63
C ILE A 261 8.43 -13.69 20.89
N GLN A 262 9.75 -13.57 20.85
CA GLN A 262 10.62 -13.84 21.99
C GLN A 262 11.69 -12.76 22.12
N MET A 263 12.11 -12.47 23.36
CA MET A 263 13.28 -11.63 23.59
C MET A 263 14.55 -12.42 23.25
N MET A 264 15.43 -11.82 22.45
CA MET A 264 16.72 -12.41 22.08
C MET A 264 17.87 -11.46 22.43
N THR A 265 18.96 -12.02 22.96
CA THR A 265 20.24 -11.31 23.07
C THR A 265 20.89 -11.21 21.69
N LEU A 266 21.81 -10.26 21.52
CA LEU A 266 22.58 -10.13 20.27
C LEU A 266 23.30 -11.44 19.92
N ALA A 267 23.88 -12.13 20.89
CA ALA A 267 24.56 -13.40 20.68
C ALA A 267 23.61 -14.49 20.15
N LYS A 268 22.40 -14.60 20.72
CA LYS A 268 21.38 -15.56 20.26
C LYS A 268 20.87 -15.21 18.86
N PHE A 269 20.66 -13.92 18.58
CA PHE A 269 20.24 -13.45 17.26
C PHE A 269 21.31 -13.69 16.19
N LYS A 270 22.59 -13.44 16.50
CA LYS A 270 23.70 -13.75 15.60
C LYS A 270 23.75 -15.23 15.23
N LYS A 271 23.58 -16.12 16.21
CA LYS A 271 23.48 -17.58 15.98
C LYS A 271 22.30 -17.96 15.09
N LEU A 272 21.14 -17.34 15.31
CA LEU A 272 19.96 -17.53 14.44
C LEU A 272 20.24 -17.09 13.00
N ASN A 273 21.08 -16.08 12.82
CA ASN A 273 21.44 -15.50 11.53
C ASN A 273 22.77 -16.03 10.96
N GLU A 274 23.38 -17.08 11.55
CA GLU A 274 24.66 -17.62 11.07
C GLU A 274 24.50 -18.16 9.64
N GLY A 275 25.13 -17.48 8.67
CA GLY A 275 25.04 -17.75 7.24
C GLY A 275 24.08 -16.84 6.46
N GLY A 276 23.20 -16.10 7.16
CA GLY A 276 22.37 -15.05 6.57
C GLY A 276 23.08 -13.70 6.60
N GLY A 277 22.97 -12.92 5.51
CA GLY A 277 23.30 -11.50 5.63
C GLY A 277 22.42 -10.85 6.71
N LEU A 278 22.99 -9.95 7.53
CA LEU A 278 22.19 -8.87 8.14
C LEU A 278 21.25 -8.36 7.08
#